data_AF-A0A953EKU1-F1
#
_entry.id   AF-A0A953EKU1-F1
#
_cell.length_a   1.000
_cell.length_b   1.000
_cell.length_c   1.000
_cell.angle_alpha   90.00
_cell.angle_beta   90.00
_cell.angle_gamma   90.00
#
_symmetry.space_group_name_H-M   'P 1'
#
loop_
_entity.id
_entity.type
_entity.pdbx_description
1 polymer ?
#
loop_
_entity_poly.entity_id
_entity_poly.type
_entity_poly.pdbx_seq_one_letter_code
_entity_poly.pdbx_strand_id
1 'polypeptide(L)'
;MKNNGLVACCVGLCFVAVATIMLGYGQISAEVSPKGGDGIVVKIDTSKSNYVLGEPVDLVFEVKNIGPSSVQLGGANVESGYLKIFVASTDGKFRQYSNSTWGLGKAPKIAFGGGESLTSSTSILWNFSPRKRFSNLDKLKDTHLFSDFAFPDAGRYLVKAVLIVPGEVESRVESEAIEVNLDVPSGNDLAVWKAMKQNSEIAFFIQNGSFTTTDKQSREDLLAQIRQLVQNNPNSHVARTLQDNLEKYRLAEEKRANLQ
;
A
#
# COMPACT_ATOMS: atom_id res chain seq x y z
N MET A 1 -4.28 -104.65 -1.11
CA MET A 1 -4.33 -104.99 -2.55
C MET A 1 -4.71 -103.74 -3.33
N LYS A 2 -3.85 -103.25 -4.24
CA LYS A 2 -4.11 -102.36 -5.41
C LYS A 2 -4.82 -101.01 -5.13
N ASN A 3 -4.53 -99.86 -5.73
CA ASN A 3 -3.51 -99.29 -6.61
C ASN A 3 -3.92 -97.81 -6.80
N ASN A 4 -2.97 -96.89 -6.98
CA ASN A 4 -3.03 -95.64 -7.78
C ASN A 4 -4.01 -94.52 -7.33
N GLY A 5 -3.73 -93.22 -7.36
CA GLY A 5 -2.78 -92.42 -8.13
C GLY A 5 -3.55 -91.32 -8.90
N LEU A 6 -3.06 -90.07 -8.85
CA LEU A 6 -3.48 -88.85 -9.58
C LEU A 6 -4.83 -88.18 -9.19
N VAL A 7 -5.09 -86.87 -9.34
CA VAL A 7 -4.38 -85.56 -9.42
C VAL A 7 -5.51 -84.54 -9.72
N ALA A 8 -5.46 -83.38 -9.06
CA ALA A 8 -5.96 -82.04 -9.42
C ALA A 8 -7.26 -81.84 -10.25
N CYS A 9 -8.14 -80.95 -9.77
CA CYS A 9 -8.35 -79.67 -10.44
C CYS A 9 -9.12 -78.67 -9.55
N CYS A 10 -8.53 -77.49 -9.40
CA CYS A 10 -9.11 -76.28 -8.82
C CYS A 10 -10.28 -75.77 -9.67
N VAL A 11 -11.38 -75.33 -9.05
CA VAL A 11 -12.05 -74.05 -9.36
C VAL A 11 -12.82 -73.62 -8.11
N GLY A 12 -12.40 -72.51 -7.50
CA GLY A 12 -13.19 -71.80 -6.49
C GLY A 12 -14.16 -70.83 -7.15
N LEU A 13 -15.24 -70.49 -6.44
CA LEU A 13 -15.93 -69.17 -6.48
C LEU A 13 -17.18 -69.22 -5.60
N CYS A 14 -17.03 -68.82 -4.33
CA CYS A 14 -18.14 -68.40 -3.47
C CYS A 14 -17.65 -67.24 -2.62
N PHE A 15 -17.69 -66.01 -3.16
CA PHE A 15 -17.73 -64.80 -2.34
C PHE A 15 -18.88 -63.94 -2.85
N VAL A 16 -19.95 -63.94 -2.06
CA VAL A 16 -21.06 -63.00 -2.17
C VAL A 16 -20.53 -61.63 -1.74
N ALA A 17 -20.25 -60.76 -2.70
CA ALA A 17 -19.97 -59.35 -2.43
C ALA A 17 -21.31 -58.64 -2.18
N VAL A 18 -21.60 -58.35 -0.92
CA VAL A 18 -22.67 -57.43 -0.53
C VAL A 18 -22.23 -56.02 -0.94
N ALA A 19 -22.78 -55.53 -2.06
CA ALA A 19 -22.62 -54.16 -2.49
C ALA A 19 -23.47 -53.24 -1.58
N THR A 20 -22.87 -52.70 -0.53
CA THR A 20 -23.42 -51.52 0.16
C THR A 20 -23.32 -50.32 -0.76
N ILE A 21 -24.45 -49.96 -1.38
CA ILE A 21 -24.66 -48.69 -2.07
C ILE A 21 -24.66 -47.60 -1.00
N MET A 22 -23.49 -47.03 -0.71
CA MET A 22 -23.40 -45.72 -0.08
C MET A 22 -23.88 -44.71 -1.12
N LEU A 23 -25.15 -44.32 -1.02
CA LEU A 23 -25.66 -43.10 -1.62
C LEU A 23 -24.88 -41.94 -1.00
N GLY A 24 -23.76 -41.59 -1.65
CA GLY A 24 -23.08 -40.34 -1.40
C GLY A 24 -24.05 -39.22 -1.75
N TYR A 25 -24.74 -38.70 -0.73
CA TYR A 25 -25.22 -37.33 -0.77
C TYR A 25 -23.97 -36.47 -0.98
N GLY A 26 -23.71 -36.12 -2.23
CA GLY A 26 -22.85 -35.01 -2.55
C GLY A 26 -23.47 -33.81 -1.86
N GLN A 27 -22.97 -33.47 -0.68
CA GLN A 27 -23.10 -32.13 -0.18
C GLN A 27 -22.40 -31.27 -1.22
N ILE A 28 -23.19 -30.65 -2.07
CA ILE A 28 -22.83 -29.39 -2.70
C ILE A 28 -22.67 -28.45 -1.50
N SER A 29 -21.48 -28.46 -0.91
CA SER A 29 -21.03 -27.36 -0.08
C SER A 29 -20.98 -26.19 -1.03
N ALA A 30 -22.04 -25.39 -1.05
CA ALA A 30 -21.90 -24.02 -1.46
C ALA A 30 -20.81 -23.47 -0.54
N GLU A 31 -19.60 -23.28 -1.10
CA GLU A 31 -18.60 -22.47 -0.45
C GLU A 31 -19.26 -21.12 -0.24
N VAL A 32 -19.69 -20.87 0.99
CA VAL A 32 -20.11 -19.54 1.42
C VAL A 32 -18.85 -18.71 1.23
N SER A 33 -18.80 -17.95 0.14
CA SER A 33 -17.77 -16.95 -0.08
C SER A 33 -17.74 -16.11 1.21
N PRO A 34 -16.61 -16.09 1.95
CA PRO A 34 -16.53 -15.31 3.17
C PRO A 34 -16.95 -13.87 2.85
N LYS A 35 -17.78 -13.28 3.70
CA LYS A 35 -18.05 -11.84 3.62
C LYS A 35 -16.71 -11.13 3.51
N GLY A 36 -16.57 -10.20 2.57
CA GLY A 36 -15.28 -9.78 2.00
C GLY A 36 -14.13 -9.41 2.97
N GLY A 37 -14.32 -9.25 4.27
CA GLY A 37 -13.22 -9.03 5.23
C GLY A 37 -12.84 -10.22 6.12
N ASP A 38 -13.65 -11.29 6.18
CA ASP A 38 -13.48 -12.36 7.15
C ASP A 38 -12.19 -13.15 6.86
N GLY A 39 -11.26 -13.11 7.81
CA GLY A 39 -9.96 -13.74 7.68
C GLY A 39 -8.91 -12.92 6.94
N ILE A 40 -9.11 -11.61 6.71
CA ILE A 40 -8.05 -10.71 6.25
C ILE A 40 -7.46 -9.94 7.42
N VAL A 41 -6.13 -9.88 7.50
CA VAL A 41 -5.38 -9.07 8.47
C VAL A 41 -4.51 -8.09 7.71
N VAL A 42 -4.49 -6.83 8.16
CA VAL A 42 -3.61 -5.78 7.62
C VAL A 42 -2.63 -5.39 8.70
N LYS A 43 -1.34 -5.37 8.36
CA LYS A 43 -0.29 -4.77 9.19
C LYS A 43 0.35 -3.61 8.45
N ILE A 44 0.76 -2.63 9.23
CA ILE A 44 1.58 -1.51 8.80
C ILE A 44 2.82 -1.50 9.68
N ASP A 45 3.96 -1.22 9.06
CA ASP A 45 5.23 -1.02 9.75
C ASP A 45 6.00 0.13 9.08
N THR A 46 7.07 0.57 9.70
CA THR A 46 7.92 1.66 9.23
C THR A 46 9.38 1.33 9.43
N SER A 47 10.26 1.85 8.57
CA SER A 47 11.69 1.49 8.59
C SER A 47 12.41 1.99 9.85
N LYS A 48 11.90 3.05 10.47
CA LYS A 48 12.37 3.61 11.74
C LYS A 48 11.23 4.33 12.45
N SER A 49 11.29 4.48 13.77
CA SER A 49 10.25 5.17 14.54
C SER A 49 10.47 6.68 14.72
N ASN A 50 11.67 7.18 14.40
CA ASN A 50 12.05 8.59 14.52
C ASN A 50 12.50 9.14 13.17
N TYR A 51 11.90 10.25 12.75
CA TYR A 51 12.20 10.98 11.52
C TYR A 51 12.42 12.45 11.84
N VAL A 52 13.05 13.17 10.92
CA VAL A 52 13.07 14.64 10.97
C VAL A 52 11.87 15.18 10.20
N LEU A 53 11.16 16.19 10.73
CA LEU A 53 10.04 16.81 10.00
C LEU A 53 10.49 17.28 8.61
N GLY A 54 9.78 16.84 7.57
CA GLY A 54 10.11 17.10 6.17
C GLY A 54 10.82 15.94 5.47
N GLU A 55 11.24 14.92 6.20
CA GLU A 55 11.65 13.63 5.67
C GLU A 55 10.42 12.78 5.29
N PRO A 56 10.44 12.05 4.16
CA PRO A 56 9.42 11.05 3.87
C PRO A 56 9.38 9.93 4.92
N VAL A 57 8.18 9.59 5.37
CA VAL A 57 7.95 8.43 6.23
C VAL A 57 7.67 7.22 5.34
N ASP A 58 8.59 6.27 5.35
CA ASP A 58 8.46 5.02 4.62
C ASP A 58 7.57 4.04 5.39
N LEU A 59 6.60 3.47 4.69
CA LEU A 59 5.60 2.55 5.21
C LEU A 59 5.65 1.25 4.44
N VAL A 60 5.57 0.15 5.17
CA VAL A 60 5.49 -1.21 4.62
C VAL A 60 4.17 -1.81 5.07
N PHE A 61 3.48 -2.47 4.16
CA PHE A 61 2.20 -3.09 4.41
C PHE A 61 2.28 -4.59 4.18
N GLU A 62 1.63 -5.35 5.04
CA GLU A 62 1.36 -6.78 4.87
C GLU A 62 -0.14 -7.00 4.92
N VAL A 63 -0.71 -7.55 3.86
CA VAL A 63 -2.10 -8.03 3.84
C VAL A 63 -2.06 -9.55 3.81
N LYS A 64 -2.56 -10.18 4.87
CA LYS A 64 -2.52 -11.63 5.04
C LYS A 64 -3.93 -12.21 5.06
N ASN A 65 -4.12 -13.28 4.29
CA ASN A 65 -5.32 -14.09 4.36
C ASN A 65 -5.11 -15.20 5.40
N ILE A 66 -5.70 -15.07 6.57
CA ILE A 66 -5.72 -16.10 7.62
C ILE A 66 -6.94 -17.02 7.50
N GLY A 67 -7.85 -16.74 6.58
CA GLY A 67 -8.98 -17.59 6.25
C GLY A 67 -8.57 -18.81 5.42
N PRO A 68 -9.43 -19.84 5.33
CA PRO A 68 -9.15 -21.04 4.55
C PRO A 68 -9.37 -20.85 3.03
N SER A 69 -10.18 -19.87 2.63
CA SER A 69 -10.60 -19.64 1.24
C SER A 69 -9.75 -18.58 0.54
N SER A 70 -9.60 -18.69 -0.79
CA SER A 70 -8.91 -17.66 -1.58
C SER A 70 -9.73 -16.37 -1.64
N VAL A 71 -9.04 -15.23 -1.57
CA VAL A 71 -9.64 -13.88 -1.67
C VAL A 71 -9.03 -13.17 -2.88
N GLN A 72 -9.84 -12.37 -3.57
CA GLN A 72 -9.41 -11.54 -4.69
C GLN A 72 -9.35 -10.06 -4.30
N LEU A 73 -8.17 -9.45 -4.39
CA LEU A 73 -7.95 -8.02 -4.14
C LEU A 73 -7.31 -7.36 -5.35
N GLY A 74 -7.60 -6.09 -5.63
CA GLY A 74 -6.86 -5.33 -6.64
C GLY A 74 -5.42 -4.97 -6.22
N GLY A 75 -4.79 -5.78 -5.36
CA GLY A 75 -3.50 -5.51 -4.75
C GLY A 75 -3.60 -4.99 -3.31
N ALA A 76 -2.49 -5.16 -2.60
CA ALA A 76 -2.29 -4.66 -1.23
C ALA A 76 -1.50 -3.35 -1.23
N ASN A 77 -1.80 -2.44 -2.16
CA ASN A 77 -1.03 -1.24 -2.41
C ASN A 77 -1.92 -0.01 -2.60
N VAL A 78 -1.32 1.16 -2.47
CA VAL A 78 -2.02 2.45 -2.49
C VAL A 78 -2.37 2.90 -3.92
N GLU A 79 -1.62 2.45 -4.92
CA GLU A 79 -1.81 2.77 -6.33
C GLU A 79 -3.14 2.23 -6.86
N SER A 80 -3.57 1.07 -6.36
CA SER A 80 -4.85 0.44 -6.67
C SER A 80 -6.05 1.12 -6.01
N GLY A 81 -5.83 1.92 -4.97
CA GLY A 81 -6.88 2.60 -4.20
C GLY A 81 -7.60 1.73 -3.16
N TYR A 82 -7.28 0.44 -3.08
CA TYR A 82 -7.84 -0.45 -2.06
C TYR A 82 -7.18 -0.24 -0.69
N LEU A 83 -5.91 0.18 -0.66
CA LEU A 83 -5.22 0.52 0.58
C LEU A 83 -5.23 2.04 0.80
N LYS A 84 -5.76 2.48 1.94
CA LYS A 84 -5.82 3.89 2.34
C LYS A 84 -5.00 4.12 3.60
N ILE A 85 -4.38 5.29 3.71
CA ILE A 85 -3.57 5.68 4.85
C ILE A 85 -4.29 6.76 5.65
N PHE A 86 -4.27 6.62 6.97
CA PHE A 86 -4.84 7.58 7.89
C PHE A 86 -3.77 8.02 8.89
N VAL A 87 -3.74 9.33 9.16
CA VAL A 87 -2.80 9.96 10.08
C VAL A 87 -3.58 10.71 11.16
N ALA A 88 -3.12 10.63 12.40
CA ALA A 88 -3.59 11.44 13.52
C ALA A 88 -2.38 12.00 14.28
N SER A 89 -2.47 13.24 14.78
CA SER A 89 -1.65 13.62 15.94
C SER A 89 -2.10 12.79 17.15
N THR A 90 -1.25 12.62 18.17
CA THR A 90 -1.55 11.74 19.33
C THR A 90 -2.93 11.99 19.97
N ASP A 91 -3.37 13.23 20.04
CA ASP A 91 -4.69 13.61 20.60
C ASP A 91 -5.74 13.92 19.53
N GLY A 92 -5.42 13.61 18.27
CA GLY A 92 -6.19 13.96 17.09
C GLY A 92 -7.10 12.83 16.59
N LYS A 93 -8.03 13.21 15.71
CA LYS A 93 -8.81 12.24 14.93
C LYS A 93 -7.98 11.76 13.74
N PHE A 94 -8.08 10.47 13.44
CA PHE A 94 -7.56 9.92 12.19
C PHE A 94 -8.22 10.58 10.98
N ARG A 95 -7.36 11.09 10.09
CA ARG A 95 -7.75 11.75 8.86
C ARG A 95 -7.04 11.08 7.70
N GLN A 96 -7.78 10.90 6.61
CA GLN A 96 -7.25 10.26 5.42
C GLN A 96 -6.16 11.14 4.80
N TYR A 97 -5.00 10.54 4.59
CA TYR A 97 -3.94 11.06 3.74
C TYR A 97 -4.28 10.76 2.27
N SER A 98 -3.97 11.70 1.38
CA SER A 98 -4.22 11.56 -0.05
C SER A 98 -2.97 11.93 -0.86
N ASN A 99 -2.67 11.14 -1.88
CA ASN A 99 -1.75 11.51 -2.95
C ASN A 99 -2.55 11.57 -4.26
N SER A 100 -2.25 12.53 -5.14
CA SER A 100 -2.96 12.75 -6.40
C SER A 100 -2.81 11.59 -7.39
N THR A 101 -1.81 10.72 -7.22
CA THR A 101 -1.54 9.59 -8.12
C THR A 101 -2.14 8.27 -7.63
N TRP A 102 -2.61 8.21 -6.38
CA TRP A 102 -3.10 6.97 -5.76
C TRP A 102 -4.55 6.67 -6.14
N GLY A 103 -4.88 5.39 -6.26
CA GLY A 103 -6.20 4.93 -6.70
C GLY A 103 -6.54 5.19 -8.17
N LEU A 104 -5.56 5.62 -8.98
CA LEU A 104 -5.71 5.79 -10.43
C LEU A 104 -5.34 4.50 -11.19
N GLY A 105 -4.63 3.58 -10.55
CA GLY A 105 -4.21 2.33 -11.17
C GLY A 105 -5.38 1.36 -11.33
N LYS A 106 -5.62 0.90 -12.56
CA LYS A 106 -6.40 -0.32 -12.79
C LYS A 106 -5.52 -1.52 -12.46
N ALA A 107 -5.44 -1.87 -11.19
CA ALA A 107 -4.73 -3.06 -10.78
C ALA A 107 -5.60 -4.30 -11.04
N PRO A 108 -5.06 -5.36 -11.68
CA PRO A 108 -5.80 -6.60 -11.83
C PRO A 108 -6.11 -7.19 -10.45
N LYS A 109 -7.24 -7.90 -10.34
CA LYS A 109 -7.54 -8.66 -9.13
C LYS A 109 -6.55 -9.82 -9.01
N ILE A 110 -5.82 -9.84 -7.91
CA ILE A 110 -4.89 -10.88 -7.52
C ILE A 110 -5.64 -11.80 -6.56
N ALA A 111 -5.75 -13.07 -6.93
CA ALA A 111 -6.19 -14.12 -6.02
C ALA A 111 -5.00 -14.50 -5.13
N PHE A 112 -5.21 -14.57 -3.82
CA PHE A 112 -4.24 -15.11 -2.88
C PHE A 112 -4.95 -16.00 -1.86
N GLY A 113 -4.41 -17.20 -1.68
CA GLY A 113 -4.97 -18.30 -0.92
C GLY A 113 -4.88 -18.11 0.59
N GLY A 114 -5.49 -19.04 1.32
CA GLY A 114 -5.35 -19.11 2.77
C GLY A 114 -3.89 -19.31 3.18
N GLY A 115 -3.44 -18.50 4.15
CA GLY A 115 -2.06 -18.44 4.62
C GLY A 115 -1.14 -17.52 3.81
N GLU A 116 -1.54 -17.10 2.61
CA GLU A 116 -0.71 -16.24 1.76
C GLU A 116 -0.75 -14.77 2.22
N SER A 117 0.29 -14.03 1.80
CA SER A 117 0.44 -12.61 2.12
C SER A 117 0.85 -11.82 0.88
N LEU A 118 0.36 -10.60 0.80
CA LEU A 118 0.76 -9.60 -0.18
C LEU A 118 1.47 -8.47 0.56
N THR A 119 2.64 -8.08 0.07
CA THR A 119 3.42 -6.99 0.64
C THR A 119 3.56 -5.83 -0.35
N SER A 120 3.59 -4.62 0.18
CA SER A 120 3.90 -3.42 -0.59
C SER A 120 4.56 -2.38 0.32
N SER A 121 5.12 -1.34 -0.30
CA SER A 121 5.65 -0.20 0.44
C SER A 121 5.33 1.10 -0.27
N THR A 122 5.31 2.18 0.48
CA THR A 122 5.17 3.54 -0.04
C THR A 122 5.84 4.53 0.90
N SER A 123 5.95 5.79 0.49
CA SER A 123 6.36 6.87 1.37
C SER A 123 5.31 7.97 1.40
N ILE A 124 5.16 8.61 2.57
CA ILE A 124 4.25 9.74 2.76
C ILE A 124 5.03 10.97 3.22
N LEU A 125 4.81 12.09 2.53
CA LEU A 125 5.36 13.40 2.88
C LEU A 125 4.40 14.50 2.43
N TRP A 126 4.14 14.58 1.13
CA TRP A 126 3.25 15.55 0.51
C TRP A 126 1.82 15.01 0.48
N ASN A 127 0.85 15.83 0.90
CA ASN A 127 -0.56 15.51 0.87
C ASN A 127 -1.28 16.35 -0.19
N PHE A 128 -2.02 15.69 -1.08
CA PHE A 128 -2.92 16.34 -2.01
C PHE A 128 -4.15 16.86 -1.27
N SER A 129 -4.02 18.04 -0.67
CA SER A 129 -5.06 18.67 0.15
C SER A 129 -6.40 18.77 -0.59
N PRO A 130 -7.53 18.36 0.03
CA PRO A 130 -8.87 18.50 -0.56
C PRO A 130 -9.22 19.92 -1.01
N ARG A 131 -8.59 20.93 -0.41
CA ARG A 131 -8.71 22.36 -0.80
C ARG A 131 -8.43 22.58 -2.28
N LYS A 132 -7.63 21.73 -2.90
CA LYS A 132 -7.24 21.82 -4.32
C LYS A 132 -8.27 21.20 -5.27
N ARG A 133 -9.24 20.40 -4.78
CA ARG A 133 -10.13 19.58 -5.61
C ARG A 133 -11.63 19.80 -5.37
N PHE A 134 -12.04 20.14 -4.15
CA PHE A 134 -13.45 20.12 -3.78
C PHE A 134 -13.94 21.51 -3.38
N SER A 135 -15.14 21.86 -3.84
CA SER A 135 -15.83 23.10 -3.45
C SER A 135 -16.54 23.00 -2.09
N ASN A 136 -16.99 21.79 -1.69
CA ASN A 136 -17.65 21.56 -0.40
C ASN A 136 -16.67 21.01 0.64
N LEU A 137 -15.83 21.90 1.16
CA LEU A 137 -14.73 21.55 2.05
C LEU A 137 -15.18 21.17 3.47
N ASP A 138 -16.31 21.69 3.93
CA ASP A 138 -16.72 21.52 5.33
C ASP A 138 -17.01 20.05 5.69
N LYS A 139 -17.57 19.28 4.77
CA LYS A 139 -17.85 17.84 4.98
C LYS A 139 -16.59 16.97 5.03
N LEU A 140 -15.48 17.45 4.49
CA LEU A 140 -14.22 16.69 4.42
C LEU A 140 -13.29 17.01 5.58
N LYS A 141 -13.52 18.11 6.31
CA LYS A 141 -12.66 18.56 7.41
C LYS A 141 -12.50 17.53 8.51
N ASP A 142 -13.47 16.66 8.77
CA ASP A 142 -13.34 15.66 9.83
C ASP A 142 -12.76 14.33 9.36
N THR A 143 -12.68 14.11 8.05
CA THR A 143 -12.31 12.82 7.45
C THR A 143 -11.01 12.85 6.67
N HIS A 144 -10.53 14.02 6.26
CA HIS A 144 -9.33 14.17 5.43
C HIS A 144 -8.32 15.14 6.05
N LEU A 145 -7.05 14.98 5.68
CA LEU A 145 -5.99 15.92 6.02
C LEU A 145 -6.13 17.20 5.20
N PHE A 146 -6.17 18.33 5.91
CA PHE A 146 -6.33 19.67 5.32
C PHE A 146 -5.01 20.47 5.33
N SER A 147 -3.90 19.75 5.19
CA SER A 147 -2.54 20.26 5.06
C SER A 147 -1.97 19.84 3.70
N ASP A 148 -0.98 20.54 3.17
CA ASP A 148 -0.20 20.09 2.01
C ASP A 148 0.85 19.03 2.38
N PHE A 149 0.96 18.68 3.66
CA PHE A 149 1.88 17.68 4.20
C PHE A 149 1.13 16.61 4.98
N ALA A 150 1.62 15.37 4.94
CA ALA A 150 1.16 14.29 5.80
C ALA A 150 1.30 14.68 7.29
N PHE A 151 2.38 15.39 7.60
CA PHE A 151 2.71 15.87 8.93
C PHE A 151 3.05 17.36 8.88
N PRO A 152 2.15 18.25 9.34
CA PRO A 152 2.37 19.70 9.27
C PRO A 152 3.39 20.23 10.27
N ASP A 153 3.53 19.57 11.41
CA ASP A 153 4.33 20.02 12.56
C ASP A 153 5.12 18.86 13.16
N ALA A 154 6.21 19.19 13.87
CA ALA A 154 6.98 18.22 14.64
C ALA A 154 6.16 17.68 15.82
N GLY A 155 6.44 16.46 16.24
CA GLY A 155 5.74 15.78 17.32
C GLY A 155 5.40 14.34 16.99
N ARG A 156 4.55 13.76 17.84
CA ARG A 156 4.14 12.37 17.75
C ARG A 156 2.86 12.21 16.93
N TYR A 157 2.87 11.22 16.05
CA TYR A 157 1.73 10.86 15.20
C TYR A 157 1.44 9.37 15.27
N LEU A 158 0.18 9.04 15.03
CA LEU A 158 -0.28 7.68 14.79
C LEU A 158 -0.63 7.52 13.32
N VAL A 159 -0.17 6.44 12.71
CA VAL A 159 -0.44 6.09 11.32
C VAL A 159 -1.08 4.71 11.27
N LYS A 160 -2.17 4.57 10.51
CA LYS A 160 -2.79 3.27 10.26
C LYS A 160 -3.17 3.10 8.80
N ALA A 161 -3.26 1.85 8.38
CA ALA A 161 -3.76 1.47 7.07
C ALA A 161 -5.21 0.98 7.19
N VAL A 162 -6.01 1.28 6.18
CA VAL A 162 -7.35 0.72 6.02
C VAL A 162 -7.44 0.09 4.64
N LEU A 163 -7.61 -1.22 4.61
CA LEU A 163 -7.89 -1.97 3.40
C LEU A 163 -9.39 -1.98 3.14
N ILE A 164 -9.74 -1.64 1.91
CA ILE A 164 -11.08 -1.78 1.35
C ILE A 164 -11.12 -3.12 0.64
N VAL A 165 -11.99 -4.04 1.09
CA VAL A 165 -12.19 -5.31 0.40
C VAL A 165 -13.49 -5.27 -0.39
N PRO A 166 -13.43 -5.38 -1.74
CA PRO A 166 -14.62 -5.38 -2.56
C PRO A 166 -15.43 -6.67 -2.36
N GLY A 167 -16.75 -6.53 -2.29
CA GLY A 167 -17.72 -7.63 -2.19
C GLY A 167 -19.14 -7.09 -2.47
N GLU A 168 -20.17 -7.90 -2.23
CA GLU A 168 -21.56 -7.41 -2.27
C GLU A 168 -21.78 -6.25 -1.30
N VAL A 169 -21.09 -6.29 -0.16
CA VAL A 169 -20.94 -5.17 0.76
C VAL A 169 -19.44 -4.90 0.95
N GLU A 170 -19.03 -3.66 0.70
CA GLU A 170 -17.66 -3.22 0.94
C GLU A 170 -17.30 -3.43 2.42
N SER A 171 -16.24 -4.20 2.66
CA SER A 171 -15.71 -4.44 4.01
C SER A 171 -14.44 -3.62 4.22
N ARG A 172 -14.26 -3.13 5.45
CA ARG A 172 -13.07 -2.36 5.84
C ARG A 172 -12.29 -3.13 6.88
N VAL A 173 -11.01 -3.35 6.61
CA VAL A 173 -10.08 -3.99 7.55
C VAL A 173 -9.04 -2.95 7.94
N GLU A 174 -8.99 -2.59 9.22
CA GLU A 174 -8.04 -1.62 9.74
C GLU A 174 -6.83 -2.34 10.34
N SER A 175 -5.63 -1.78 10.14
CA SER A 175 -4.46 -2.20 10.89
C SER A 175 -4.46 -1.60 12.29
N GLU A 176 -3.70 -2.20 13.19
CA GLU A 176 -3.20 -1.47 14.36
C GLU A 176 -2.44 -0.22 13.92
N ALA A 177 -2.47 0.81 14.75
CA ALA A 177 -1.74 2.04 14.47
C ALA A 177 -0.28 1.91 14.92
N ILE A 178 0.64 2.42 14.11
CA ILE A 178 2.05 2.59 14.49
C ILE A 178 2.29 4.03 14.93
N GLU A 179 3.26 4.20 15.83
CA GLU A 179 3.72 5.51 16.26
C GLU A 179 4.90 5.97 15.40
N VAL A 180 4.85 7.23 14.96
CA VAL A 180 5.95 7.91 14.28
C VAL A 180 6.24 9.22 15.01
N ASN A 181 7.50 9.42 15.37
CA ASN A 181 7.97 10.64 16.03
C ASN A 181 8.74 11.51 15.04
N LEU A 182 8.35 12.79 14.96
CA LEU A 182 8.97 13.77 14.08
C LEU A 182 9.72 14.82 14.89
N ASP A 183 11.04 14.83 14.76
CA ASP A 183 11.91 15.80 15.40
C ASP A 183 11.83 17.16 14.70
N VAL A 184 12.04 18.22 15.49
CA VAL A 184 12.15 19.58 14.97
C VAL A 184 13.37 19.66 14.05
N PRO A 185 13.22 20.11 12.79
CA PRO A 185 14.33 20.14 11.86
C PRO A 185 15.30 21.26 12.26
N SER A 186 16.60 21.02 12.07
CA SER A 186 17.66 21.98 12.35
C SER A 186 18.67 22.03 11.20
N GLY A 187 19.51 23.06 11.15
CA GLY A 187 20.54 23.21 10.12
C GLY A 187 19.99 23.06 8.69
N ASN A 188 20.56 22.11 7.95
CA ASN A 188 20.22 21.84 6.56
C ASN A 188 18.77 21.36 6.38
N ASP A 189 18.25 20.54 7.29
CA ASP A 189 16.87 20.07 7.23
C ASP A 189 15.88 21.22 7.45
N LEU A 190 16.21 22.17 8.33
CA LEU A 190 15.37 23.34 8.55
C LEU A 190 15.26 24.22 7.29
N ALA A 191 16.36 24.39 6.56
CA ALA A 191 16.36 25.14 5.31
C ALA A 191 15.49 24.46 4.24
N VAL A 192 15.61 23.13 4.12
CA VAL A 192 14.79 22.33 3.19
C VAL A 192 13.32 22.35 3.58
N TRP A 193 13.00 22.22 4.86
CA TRP A 193 11.63 22.33 5.36
C TRP A 193 11.02 23.71 5.10
N LYS A 194 11.78 24.79 5.30
CA LYS A 194 11.34 26.16 4.96
C LYS A 194 11.04 26.30 3.47
N ALA A 195 11.88 25.75 2.60
CA ALA A 195 11.65 25.74 1.16
C ALA A 195 10.37 24.97 0.80
N MET A 196 10.16 23.79 1.39
CA MET A 196 8.92 23.01 1.21
C MET A 196 7.67 23.78 1.65
N LYS A 197 7.72 24.49 2.79
CA LYS A 197 6.58 25.30 3.25
C LYS A 197 6.29 26.49 2.35
N GLN A 198 7.30 27.04 1.69
CA GLN A 198 7.11 28.10 0.69
C GLN A 198 6.54 27.54 -0.61
N ASN A 199 6.94 26.33 -0.99
CA ASN A 199 6.44 25.65 -2.18
C ASN A 199 6.30 24.14 -1.96
N SER A 200 5.07 23.68 -1.73
CA SER A 200 4.77 22.26 -1.46
C SER A 200 5.15 21.33 -2.61
N GLU A 201 5.35 21.86 -3.82
CA GLU A 201 5.80 21.09 -4.98
C GLU A 201 7.18 20.45 -4.74
N ILE A 202 8.03 21.08 -3.91
CA ILE A 202 9.33 20.50 -3.52
C ILE A 202 9.12 19.19 -2.77
N ALA A 203 8.14 19.13 -1.86
CA ALA A 203 7.79 17.90 -1.15
C ALA A 203 7.23 16.84 -2.11
N PHE A 204 6.42 17.24 -3.08
CA PHE A 204 5.95 16.35 -4.14
C PHE A 204 7.12 15.77 -4.95
N PHE A 205 8.11 16.60 -5.30
CA PHE A 205 9.31 16.16 -6.02
C PHE A 205 10.19 15.23 -5.18
N ILE A 206 10.37 15.49 -3.88
CA ILE A 206 11.08 14.58 -2.97
C ILE A 206 10.42 13.19 -2.97
N GLN A 207 9.09 13.16 -2.89
CA GLN A 207 8.36 11.89 -2.78
C GLN A 207 8.20 11.16 -4.13
N ASN A 208 7.96 11.88 -5.23
CA ASN A 208 7.53 11.27 -6.50
C ASN A 208 8.53 11.47 -7.66
N GLY A 209 9.59 12.27 -7.47
CA GLY A 209 10.59 12.56 -8.51
C GLY A 209 10.05 13.24 -9.77
N SER A 210 8.90 13.91 -9.65
CA SER A 210 8.19 14.58 -10.74
C SER A 210 7.48 15.83 -10.23
N PHE A 211 6.71 16.50 -11.10
CA PHE A 211 5.98 17.73 -10.79
C PHE A 211 4.49 17.56 -11.10
N THR A 212 3.64 18.23 -10.33
CA THR A 212 2.22 18.41 -10.59
C THR A 212 1.96 19.56 -11.58
N THR A 213 2.85 20.56 -11.65
CA THR A 213 2.73 21.64 -12.64
C THR A 213 2.96 21.14 -14.07
N THR A 214 2.11 21.60 -14.99
CA THR A 214 2.27 21.36 -16.43
C THR A 214 3.00 22.51 -17.14
N ASP A 215 3.18 23.65 -16.46
CA ASP A 215 3.89 24.80 -17.00
C ASP A 215 5.40 24.55 -17.07
N LYS A 216 5.99 24.83 -18.23
CA LYS A 216 7.41 24.56 -18.47
C LYS A 216 8.31 25.50 -17.67
N GLN A 217 8.01 26.80 -17.64
CA GLN A 217 8.85 27.79 -16.96
C GLN A 217 8.87 27.55 -15.45
N SER A 218 7.69 27.38 -14.84
CA SER A 218 7.56 27.08 -13.40
C SER A 218 8.35 25.84 -13.01
N ARG A 219 8.36 24.82 -13.88
CA ARG A 219 9.11 23.58 -13.68
C ARG A 219 10.61 23.77 -13.79
N GLU A 220 11.09 24.59 -14.72
CA GLU A 220 12.51 24.95 -14.83
C GLU A 220 12.98 25.75 -13.60
N ASP A 221 12.17 26.69 -13.13
CA ASP A 221 12.45 27.49 -11.92
C ASP A 221 12.52 26.59 -10.67
N LEU A 222 11.57 25.65 -10.54
CA LEU A 222 11.56 24.64 -9.48
C LEU A 222 12.80 23.74 -9.52
N LEU A 223 13.20 23.27 -10.71
CA LEU A 223 14.41 22.46 -10.87
C LEU A 223 15.67 23.25 -10.46
N ALA A 224 15.77 24.52 -10.83
CA ALA A 224 16.86 25.39 -10.41
C ALA A 224 16.88 25.57 -8.89
N GLN A 225 15.72 25.82 -8.29
CA GLN A 225 15.56 25.93 -6.83
C GLN A 225 15.98 24.64 -6.12
N ILE A 226 15.54 23.47 -6.59
CA ILE A 226 15.86 22.17 -6.00
C ILE A 226 17.37 21.89 -6.10
N ARG A 227 18.00 22.18 -7.25
CA ARG A 227 19.46 22.02 -7.41
C ARG A 227 20.23 22.89 -6.41
N GLN A 228 19.83 24.16 -6.26
CA GLN A 228 20.44 25.06 -5.28
C GLN A 228 20.21 24.56 -3.85
N LEU A 229 19.03 24.03 -3.56
CA LEU A 229 18.69 23.50 -2.25
C LEU A 229 19.61 22.32 -1.87
N VAL A 230 19.84 21.39 -2.81
CA VAL A 230 20.78 20.27 -2.62
C VAL A 230 22.22 20.75 -2.41
N GLN A 231 22.68 21.70 -3.24
CA GLN A 231 24.04 22.23 -3.15
C GLN A 231 24.30 22.93 -1.81
N ASN A 232 23.34 23.71 -1.33
CA ASN A 232 23.47 24.47 -0.09
C ASN A 232 23.22 23.63 1.17
N ASN A 233 22.52 22.50 1.04
CA ASN A 233 22.10 21.68 2.17
C ASN A 233 22.48 20.19 1.99
N PRO A 234 23.77 19.88 1.71
CA PRO A 234 24.22 18.55 1.31
C PRO A 234 24.04 17.49 2.41
N ASN A 235 24.00 17.92 3.67
CA ASN A 235 23.80 17.04 4.83
C ASN A 235 22.35 16.98 5.32
N SER A 236 21.37 17.45 4.54
CA SER A 236 19.96 17.21 4.88
C SER A 236 19.62 15.74 4.68
N HIS A 237 18.67 15.23 5.47
CA HIS A 237 18.20 13.84 5.41
C HIS A 237 17.64 13.47 4.02
N VAL A 238 17.14 14.47 3.27
CA VAL A 238 16.58 14.28 1.93
C VAL A 238 17.54 14.63 0.79
N ALA A 239 18.78 15.05 1.08
CA ALA A 239 19.73 15.49 0.05
C ALA A 239 19.98 14.40 -1.01
N ARG A 240 20.19 13.16 -0.56
CA ARG A 240 20.41 12.01 -1.45
C ARG A 240 19.17 11.72 -2.30
N THR A 241 17.99 11.69 -1.69
CA THR A 241 16.73 11.48 -2.40
C THR A 241 16.51 12.54 -3.48
N LEU A 242 16.81 13.80 -3.18
CA LEU A 242 16.73 14.89 -4.15
C LEU A 242 17.72 14.70 -5.32
N GLN A 243 18.97 14.31 -5.04
CA GLN A 243 19.96 14.01 -6.07
C GLN A 243 19.50 12.88 -6.98
N ASP A 244 19.04 11.78 -6.39
CA ASP A 244 18.55 10.61 -7.12
C ASP A 244 17.34 10.96 -8.00
N ASN A 245 16.41 11.77 -7.47
CA ASN A 245 15.23 12.21 -8.21
C ASN A 245 15.57 13.20 -9.32
N LEU A 246 16.52 14.12 -9.12
CA LEU A 246 17.01 15.02 -10.17
C LEU A 246 17.62 14.23 -11.33
N GLU A 247 18.39 13.20 -11.04
CA GLU A 247 19.01 12.36 -12.06
C GLU A 247 17.99 11.51 -12.82
N LYS A 248 17.06 10.87 -12.10
CA LYS A 248 15.95 10.13 -12.72
C LYS A 248 15.10 11.03 -13.63
N TYR A 249 14.82 12.26 -13.17
CA TYR A 249 14.06 13.23 -13.94
C TYR A 249 14.80 13.62 -15.22
N ARG A 250 16.11 13.91 -15.15
CA ARG A 250 16.96 14.21 -16.31
C ARG A 250 16.91 13.10 -17.35
N LEU A 251 17.14 11.86 -16.94
CA LEU A 251 17.11 10.68 -17.82
C LEU A 251 15.75 10.49 -18.50
N ALA A 252 14.66 10.75 -17.78
CA ALA A 252 13.31 10.66 -18.33
C ALA A 252 13.04 11.71 -19.41
N GLU A 253 13.53 12.95 -19.24
CA GLU A 253 13.38 14.02 -20.23
C GLU A 253 14.23 13.77 -21.48
N GLU A 254 15.45 13.27 -21.34
CA GLU A 254 16.30 12.88 -22.49
C GLU A 254 15.65 11.79 -23.33
N LYS A 255 15.07 10.79 -22.66
CA LYS A 255 14.33 9.74 -23.35
C LYS A 255 13.12 10.30 -24.12
N ARG A 256 12.42 11.29 -23.58
CA ARG A 256 11.28 11.93 -24.25
C ARG A 256 11.71 12.76 -25.46
N ALA A 257 12.83 13.48 -25.35
CA ALA A 257 13.38 14.27 -26.45
C ALA A 257 13.84 13.39 -27.62
N ASN A 258 14.41 12.21 -27.35
CA ASN A 258 14.86 11.28 -28.39
C ASN A 258 13.73 10.50 -29.08
N LEU A 259 12.49 10.59 -28.58
CA LEU A 259 11.31 9.96 -29.17
C LEU A 259 10.48 10.91 -30.05
N GLN A 260 10.86 12.19 -30.11
CA GLN A 260 10.25 13.23 -30.94
C GLN A 260 11.09 13.47 -32.19
#